data_AF-A0A5J5DI89-F1
#
_entry.id   AF-A0A5J5DI89-F1
#
_cell.length_a   1.000
_cell.length_b   1.000
_cell.length_c   1.000
_cell.angle_alpha   90.00
_cell.angle_beta   90.00
_cell.angle_gamma   90.00
#
_symmetry.space_group_name_H-M   'P 1'
#
loop_
_entity.id
_entity.type
_entity.pdbx_description
1 polymer ?
#
loop_
_entity_poly.entity_id
_entity_poly.type
_entity_poly.pdbx_seq_one_letter_code
_entity_poly.pdbx_strand_id
1 'polypeptide(L)'
;MFRGAPVSHPDVIGHVQELSTRLVLLAPGSLRLADLHPVAATRLLPYPPEMFRLPTIMKQVRPVCRALAPHLTRAYAKDVKFGADARALMLQGVDLLADAVAVTMGPKDGVTVAKSIDLKDKYKNIGAKLVQDVANNTNEEAGDGTTTATVLARAIAKEGFDTISKGANPVEIRRGVMMAVET
;
A
#
# COMPACT_ATOMS: atom_id res chain seq x y z
N MET A 1 -13.23 -2.27 -44.71
CA MET A 1 -11.85 -2.34 -44.19
C MET A 1 -11.45 -0.97 -43.69
N PHE A 2 -10.55 -0.92 -42.71
CA PHE A 2 -10.05 0.24 -41.95
C PHE A 2 -10.76 0.56 -40.63
N ARG A 3 -10.07 0.10 -39.58
CA ARG A 3 -10.17 0.49 -38.17
C ARG A 3 -9.85 1.97 -38.02
N GLY A 4 -10.57 2.64 -37.13
CA GLY A 4 -10.25 3.99 -36.67
C GLY A 4 -10.98 4.29 -35.37
N ALA A 5 -10.40 3.90 -34.24
CA ALA A 5 -10.76 4.43 -32.95
C ALA A 5 -9.80 5.59 -32.65
N PRO A 6 -10.29 6.82 -32.44
CA PRO A 6 -9.47 7.86 -31.89
C PRO A 6 -9.91 8.24 -30.47
N VAL A 7 -8.90 8.70 -29.73
CA VAL A 7 -8.90 9.72 -28.66
C VAL A 7 -9.47 9.37 -27.29
N SER A 8 -8.54 8.97 -26.44
CA SER A 8 -8.38 9.38 -25.05
C SER A 8 -8.73 10.85 -24.79
N HIS A 9 -9.64 11.10 -23.85
CA HIS A 9 -9.78 12.37 -23.15
C HIS A 9 -9.94 12.18 -21.63
N PRO A 10 -9.56 13.20 -20.85
CA PRO A 10 -9.09 13.09 -19.46
C PRO A 10 -10.20 13.40 -18.44
N ASP A 11 -9.82 13.34 -17.16
CA ASP A 11 -10.52 13.92 -16.00
C ASP A 11 -11.83 13.29 -15.53
N VAL A 12 -11.77 12.47 -14.46
CA VAL A 12 -12.56 12.66 -13.22
C VAL A 12 -11.93 11.83 -12.07
N ILE A 13 -10.68 12.11 -11.67
CA ILE A 13 -10.09 11.52 -10.44
C ILE A 13 -9.74 12.62 -9.40
N GLY A 14 -9.79 13.89 -9.79
CA GLY A 14 -9.37 15.02 -8.95
C GLY A 14 -10.38 15.55 -7.92
N HIS A 15 -11.64 15.08 -7.87
CA HIS A 15 -12.67 15.72 -7.01
C HIS A 15 -13.30 14.83 -5.92
N VAL A 16 -12.80 13.61 -5.71
CA VAL A 16 -13.32 12.73 -4.64
C VAL A 16 -12.35 12.59 -3.45
N GLN A 17 -11.10 13.05 -3.60
CA GLN A 17 -10.09 12.95 -2.54
C GLN A 17 -10.16 14.08 -1.49
N GLU A 18 -10.84 15.19 -1.79
CA GLU A 18 -10.76 16.42 -0.96
C GLU A 18 -11.84 16.55 0.12
N LEU A 19 -12.78 15.59 0.23
CA LEU A 19 -13.84 15.60 1.24
C LEU A 19 -13.66 14.57 2.36
N SER A 20 -12.67 13.67 2.27
CA SER A 20 -12.47 12.65 3.31
C SER A 20 -11.53 13.08 4.44
N THR A 21 -10.72 14.15 4.26
CA THR A 21 -9.65 14.53 5.19
C THR A 21 -9.97 15.77 6.03
N ARG A 22 -11.20 16.29 5.96
CA ARG A 22 -11.59 17.57 6.59
C ARG A 22 -12.61 17.45 7.74
N LEU A 23 -12.58 16.34 8.47
CA LEU A 23 -13.37 16.17 9.70
C LEU A 23 -12.57 15.66 10.91
N VAL A 24 -11.27 15.99 11.00
CA VAL A 24 -10.46 15.74 12.20
C VAL A 24 -9.49 16.90 12.41
N LEU A 25 -9.97 18.06 12.87
CA LEU A 25 -9.14 19.11 13.50
C LEU A 25 -9.99 20.28 14.03
N LEU A 26 -10.34 20.20 15.31
CA LEU A 26 -10.76 21.27 16.25
C LEU A 26 -10.98 20.52 17.59
N ALA A 27 -10.28 20.71 18.71
CA ALA A 27 -9.28 21.65 19.20
C ALA A 27 -8.55 20.97 20.41
N PRO A 28 -7.53 21.59 21.04
CA PRO A 28 -6.43 20.91 21.73
C PRO A 28 -6.58 20.84 23.25
N GLY A 29 -5.82 19.97 23.91
CA GLY A 29 -5.60 20.09 25.36
C GLY A 29 -5.01 18.85 26.04
N SER A 30 -3.72 18.94 26.31
CA SER A 30 -3.10 18.45 27.56
C SER A 30 -2.89 16.94 27.81
N LEU A 31 -1.58 16.64 27.90
CA LEU A 31 -0.92 15.83 28.93
C LEU A 31 -0.87 14.30 28.81
N ARG A 32 0.33 13.87 28.43
CA ARG A 32 1.22 12.88 29.08
C ARG A 32 0.77 11.42 29.20
N LEU A 33 1.50 10.62 28.42
CA LEU A 33 2.07 9.32 28.78
C LEU A 33 2.44 9.21 30.28
N ALA A 34 1.77 8.34 31.02
CA ALA A 34 2.35 7.36 31.94
C ALA A 34 1.23 6.75 32.83
N ASP A 35 1.36 5.45 33.04
CA ASP A 35 0.89 4.71 34.23
C ASP A 35 -0.53 4.10 34.26
N LEU A 36 -0.49 2.76 34.40
CA LEU A 36 -1.41 1.88 35.12
C LEU A 36 -2.73 1.43 34.46
N HIS A 37 -2.70 0.20 33.94
CA HIS A 37 -3.66 -0.84 34.36
C HIS A 37 -3.44 -1.14 35.87
N PRO A 38 -4.35 -1.78 36.64
CA PRO A 38 -5.79 -2.05 36.48
C PRO A 38 -6.59 -1.54 37.72
N VAL A 39 -7.86 -1.95 37.84
CA VAL A 39 -8.64 -2.19 39.08
C VAL A 39 -9.90 -1.32 39.22
N ALA A 40 -11.03 -2.02 39.05
CA ALA A 40 -12.31 -1.89 39.75
C ALA A 40 -12.65 -0.56 40.44
N ALA A 41 -13.70 0.09 39.95
CA ALA A 41 -14.53 0.97 40.77
C ALA A 41 -15.99 0.91 40.30
N THR A 42 -16.65 -0.18 40.66
CA THR A 42 -18.09 -0.25 40.80
C THR A 42 -18.53 0.81 41.82
N ARG A 43 -19.26 1.85 41.40
CA ARG A 43 -20.40 2.47 42.13
C ARG A 43 -20.90 3.75 41.44
N LEU A 44 -22.09 3.61 40.85
CA LEU A 44 -23.25 4.53 40.95
C LEU A 44 -23.02 6.04 40.74
N LEU A 45 -23.43 6.54 39.56
CA LEU A 45 -24.31 7.71 39.43
C LEU A 45 -25.31 7.49 38.27
N PRO A 46 -26.58 7.93 38.40
CA PRO A 46 -27.66 7.59 37.49
C PRO A 46 -27.67 8.51 36.25
N TYR A 47 -27.66 7.93 35.05
CA TYR A 47 -27.90 8.69 33.81
C TYR A 47 -29.41 8.71 33.50
N PRO A 48 -30.01 9.88 33.21
CA PRO A 48 -31.44 10.01 32.94
C PRO A 48 -31.84 9.35 31.61
N PRO A 49 -32.98 8.66 31.52
CA PRO A 49 -33.51 8.15 30.25
C PRO A 49 -34.23 9.27 29.48
N GLU A 50 -33.46 10.20 28.90
CA GLU A 50 -33.96 11.12 27.87
C GLU A 50 -34.02 10.37 26.53
N MET A 51 -35.16 9.71 26.36
CA MET A 51 -35.56 8.99 25.18
C MET A 51 -35.85 9.98 24.05
N PHE A 52 -34.81 10.37 23.29
CA PHE A 52 -34.97 11.17 22.07
C PHE A 52 -35.83 10.38 21.07
N ARG A 53 -37.14 10.60 21.10
CA ARG A 53 -38.09 10.08 20.13
C ARG A 53 -37.66 10.58 18.75
N LEU A 54 -37.08 9.68 17.96
CA LEU A 54 -36.84 9.92 16.54
C LEU A 54 -38.14 10.38 15.88
N PRO A 55 -38.16 11.53 15.17
CA PRO A 55 -39.34 11.95 14.42
C PRO A 55 -39.68 10.91 13.36
N THR A 56 -40.98 10.64 13.19
CA THR A 56 -41.56 9.57 12.37
C THR A 56 -41.09 9.58 10.90
N ILE A 57 -40.57 10.72 10.43
CA ILE A 57 -40.02 10.95 9.08
C ILE A 57 -38.78 10.09 8.81
N MET A 58 -37.97 9.74 9.83
CA MET A 58 -36.79 8.87 9.63
C MET A 58 -37.12 7.38 9.50
N LYS A 59 -38.39 6.97 9.65
CA LYS A 59 -38.82 5.59 9.36
C LYS A 59 -39.13 5.36 7.87
N GLN A 60 -39.37 6.42 7.09
CA GLN A 60 -39.66 6.31 5.64
C GLN A 60 -38.42 6.24 4.74
N VAL A 61 -37.21 6.54 5.27
CA VAL A 61 -35.96 6.52 4.49
C VAL A 61 -35.28 5.14 4.46
N ARG A 62 -35.66 4.23 5.38
CA ARG A 62 -35.13 2.86 5.45
C ARG A 62 -35.32 2.01 4.17
N PRO A 63 -36.46 2.03 3.44
CA PRO A 63 -36.60 1.22 2.23
C PRO A 63 -35.70 1.69 1.07
N VAL A 64 -35.40 2.99 0.97
CA VAL A 64 -34.58 3.54 -0.13
C VAL A 64 -33.10 3.23 0.07
N CYS A 65 -32.57 3.36 1.29
CA CYS A 65 -31.17 2.99 1.57
C CYS A 65 -30.92 1.48 1.40
N ARG A 66 -31.93 0.62 1.62
CA ARG A 66 -31.79 -0.84 1.42
C ARG A 66 -31.83 -1.24 -0.05
N ALA A 67 -32.57 -0.51 -0.89
CA ALA A 67 -32.63 -0.74 -2.33
C ALA A 67 -31.34 -0.29 -3.07
N LEU A 68 -30.62 0.70 -2.52
CA LEU A 68 -29.37 1.22 -3.10
C LEU A 68 -28.09 0.54 -2.57
N ALA A 69 -28.17 -0.23 -1.48
CA ALA A 69 -27.05 -0.97 -0.92
C ALA A 69 -26.34 -1.94 -1.90
N PRO A 70 -27.03 -2.75 -2.74
CA PRO A 70 -26.36 -3.68 -3.65
C PRO A 70 -25.64 -2.98 -4.83
N HIS A 71 -25.95 -1.71 -5.11
CA HIS A 71 -25.27 -0.93 -6.14
C HIS A 71 -23.97 -0.27 -5.64
N LEU A 72 -23.75 -0.18 -4.33
CA LEU A 72 -22.52 0.31 -3.72
C LEU A 72 -21.52 -0.81 -3.39
N THR A 73 -21.97 -2.07 -3.31
CA THR A 73 -21.07 -3.23 -3.27
C THR A 73 -20.65 -3.62 -4.69
N ARG A 74 -19.98 -2.71 -5.40
CA ARG A 74 -19.17 -3.10 -6.56
C ARG A 74 -17.94 -3.82 -5.99
N ALA A 75 -18.12 -5.06 -5.55
CA ALA A 75 -17.05 -5.91 -5.10
C ALA A 75 -16.13 -6.12 -6.31
N TYR A 76 -15.01 -5.40 -6.33
CA TYR A 76 -13.97 -5.62 -7.31
C TYR A 76 -13.54 -7.07 -7.22
N ALA A 77 -13.75 -7.84 -8.28
CA ALA A 77 -13.19 -9.18 -8.38
C ALA A 77 -11.66 -9.07 -8.32
N LYS A 78 -11.06 -9.74 -7.33
CA LYS A 78 -9.60 -9.80 -7.16
C LYS A 78 -9.10 -11.17 -7.58
N ASP A 79 -8.04 -11.17 -8.36
CA ASP A 79 -7.31 -12.38 -8.75
C ASP A 79 -6.19 -12.63 -7.73
N VAL A 80 -6.05 -13.87 -7.27
CA VAL A 80 -5.10 -14.25 -6.20
C VAL A 80 -4.23 -15.40 -6.69
N LYS A 81 -2.92 -15.16 -6.72
CA LYS A 81 -1.91 -16.17 -7.04
C LYS A 81 -1.13 -16.53 -5.78
N PHE A 82 -0.76 -17.80 -5.67
CA PHE A 82 -0.08 -18.34 -4.50
C PHE A 82 1.27 -18.96 -4.87
N GLY A 83 2.11 -19.14 -3.85
CA GLY A 83 3.31 -19.97 -3.95
C GLY A 83 4.39 -19.42 -4.89
N ALA A 84 5.08 -20.34 -5.56
CA ALA A 84 6.22 -20.04 -6.42
C ALA A 84 5.83 -19.22 -7.67
N ASP A 85 4.65 -19.48 -8.24
CA ASP A 85 4.17 -18.80 -9.45
C ASP A 85 3.99 -17.30 -9.23
N ALA A 86 3.45 -16.91 -8.07
CA ALA A 86 3.31 -15.51 -7.71
C ALA A 86 4.68 -14.83 -7.53
N ARG A 87 5.63 -15.51 -6.87
CA ARG A 87 6.99 -14.98 -6.65
C ARG A 87 7.77 -14.84 -7.95
N ALA A 88 7.64 -15.79 -8.87
CA ALA A 88 8.27 -15.73 -10.19
C ALA A 88 7.78 -14.52 -11.00
N LEU A 89 6.46 -14.24 -10.98
CA LEU A 89 5.90 -13.06 -11.62
C LEU A 89 6.39 -11.76 -10.97
N MET A 90 6.48 -11.71 -9.64
CA MET A 90 7.03 -10.55 -8.93
C MET A 90 8.50 -10.33 -9.25
N LEU A 91 9.32 -11.39 -9.28
CA LEU A 91 10.74 -11.33 -9.60
C LEU A 91 10.95 -10.80 -11.02
N GLN A 92 10.15 -11.22 -12.00
CA GLN A 92 10.19 -10.66 -13.36
C GLN A 92 9.95 -9.15 -13.37
N GLY A 93 9.08 -8.63 -12.50
CA GLY A 93 8.85 -7.19 -12.36
C GLY A 93 10.04 -6.45 -11.75
N VAL A 94 10.66 -7.05 -10.73
CA VAL A 94 11.89 -6.55 -10.08
C VAL A 94 13.05 -6.50 -11.08
N ASP A 95 13.27 -7.57 -11.85
CA ASP A 95 14.36 -7.66 -12.82
C ASP A 95 14.21 -6.63 -13.94
N LEU A 96 13.00 -6.47 -14.51
CA LEU A 96 12.73 -5.47 -15.54
C LEU A 96 13.04 -4.04 -15.08
N LEU A 97 12.68 -3.71 -13.84
CA LEU A 97 12.97 -2.39 -13.29
C LEU A 97 14.46 -2.22 -13.00
N ALA A 98 15.07 -3.21 -12.36
CA ALA A 98 16.47 -3.17 -11.99
C ALA A 98 17.40 -3.12 -13.23
N ASP A 99 17.06 -3.80 -14.32
CA ASP A 99 17.80 -3.71 -15.58
C ASP A 99 17.69 -2.30 -16.18
N ALA A 100 16.50 -1.70 -16.15
CA ALA A 100 16.30 -0.34 -16.64
C ALA A 100 17.09 0.70 -15.81
N VAL A 101 17.11 0.56 -14.49
CA VAL A 101 17.86 1.47 -13.59
C VAL A 101 19.37 1.20 -13.65
N ALA A 102 19.80 -0.05 -13.85
CA ALA A 102 21.22 -0.39 -13.93
C ALA A 102 21.92 0.27 -15.13
N VAL A 103 21.23 0.45 -16.26
CA VAL A 103 21.78 1.16 -17.43
C VAL A 103 22.06 2.64 -17.12
N THR A 104 21.42 3.19 -16.09
CA THR A 104 21.66 4.56 -15.62
C THR A 104 22.78 4.67 -14.58
N MET A 105 23.53 3.61 -14.29
CA MET A 105 24.74 3.68 -13.45
C MET A 105 25.74 4.67 -14.07
N GLY A 106 25.73 5.91 -13.59
CA GLY A 106 26.45 7.05 -14.16
C GLY A 106 25.84 8.39 -13.72
N PRO A 107 26.12 9.51 -14.42
CA PRO A 107 25.72 10.86 -13.99
C PRO A 107 24.21 11.17 -14.13
N LYS A 108 23.37 10.17 -14.43
CA LYS A 108 21.93 10.34 -14.60
C LYS A 108 21.20 9.72 -13.41
N ASP A 109 20.21 10.44 -12.88
CA ASP A 109 19.45 10.03 -11.70
C ASP A 109 18.55 8.83 -11.99
N GLY A 110 18.95 7.64 -11.54
CA GLY A 110 18.17 6.40 -11.70
C GLY A 110 16.78 6.43 -11.05
N VAL A 111 16.56 7.32 -10.06
CA VAL A 111 15.26 7.52 -9.38
C VAL A 111 14.18 8.00 -10.34
N THR A 112 14.53 8.92 -11.25
CA THR A 112 13.56 9.46 -12.21
C THR A 112 13.08 8.37 -13.17
N VAL A 113 14.00 7.47 -13.57
CA VAL A 113 13.69 6.30 -14.39
C VAL A 113 12.80 5.33 -13.63
N ALA A 114 13.15 4.99 -12.39
CA ALA A 114 12.36 4.08 -11.55
C ALA A 114 10.91 4.56 -11.38
N LYS A 115 10.69 5.86 -11.15
CA LYS A 115 9.34 6.45 -10.98
C LYS A 115 8.48 6.42 -12.23
N SER A 116 9.09 6.41 -13.41
CA SER A 116 8.38 6.42 -14.69
C SER A 116 7.93 5.03 -15.17
N ILE A 117 8.36 3.97 -14.49
CA ILE A 117 8.08 2.59 -14.90
C ILE A 117 6.79 2.10 -14.23
N ASP A 118 5.77 1.84 -15.06
CA ASP A 118 4.55 1.15 -14.66
C ASP A 118 4.31 -0.05 -15.59
N LEU A 119 4.05 -1.22 -15.00
CA LEU A 119 3.84 -2.46 -15.74
C LEU A 119 2.34 -2.76 -15.88
N LYS A 120 1.93 -3.23 -17.06
CA LYS A 120 0.51 -3.60 -17.34
C LYS A 120 0.03 -4.79 -16.50
N ASP A 121 0.92 -5.74 -16.20
CA ASP A 121 0.60 -6.89 -15.35
C ASP A 121 0.69 -6.50 -13.88
N LYS A 122 -0.38 -6.77 -13.13
CA LYS A 122 -0.52 -6.39 -11.72
C LYS A 122 0.58 -7.03 -10.86
N TYR A 123 0.90 -8.30 -11.09
CA TYR A 123 1.86 -9.03 -10.24
C TYR A 123 3.29 -8.54 -10.44
N LYS A 124 3.66 -8.28 -11.70
CA LYS A 124 4.96 -7.68 -12.03
C LYS A 124 5.05 -6.26 -11.50
N ASN A 125 3.96 -5.49 -11.62
CA ASN A 125 3.93 -4.12 -11.13
C ASN A 125 4.10 -4.05 -9.61
N ILE A 126 3.57 -5.01 -8.85
CA ILE A 126 3.82 -5.09 -7.40
C ILE A 126 5.32 -5.24 -7.13
N GLY A 127 6.00 -6.16 -7.82
CA GLY A 127 7.45 -6.33 -7.68
C GLY A 127 8.24 -5.05 -8.01
N ALA A 128 7.89 -4.40 -9.12
CA ALA A 128 8.51 -3.14 -9.53
C ALA A 128 8.27 -2.03 -8.50
N LYS A 129 7.04 -1.87 -7.99
CA LYS A 129 6.70 -0.84 -6.99
C LYS A 129 7.48 -1.01 -5.69
N LEU A 130 7.67 -2.25 -5.22
CA LEU A 130 8.49 -2.50 -4.03
C LEU A 130 9.93 -1.98 -4.18
N VAL A 131 10.53 -2.14 -5.36
CA VAL A 131 11.90 -1.64 -5.60
C VAL A 131 11.91 -0.12 -5.79
N GLN A 132 10.84 0.46 -6.36
CA GLN A 132 10.66 1.91 -6.40
C GLN A 132 10.60 2.51 -4.99
N ASP A 133 9.88 1.86 -4.07
CA ASP A 133 9.80 2.31 -2.68
C ASP A 133 11.17 2.27 -2.00
N VAL A 134 11.95 1.21 -2.20
CA VAL A 134 13.34 1.14 -1.70
C VAL A 134 14.18 2.28 -2.27
N ALA A 135 14.12 2.52 -3.58
CA ALA A 135 14.88 3.59 -4.22
C ALA A 135 14.45 4.99 -3.73
N ASN A 136 13.15 5.20 -3.50
CA ASN A 136 12.62 6.47 -2.99
C ASN A 136 13.09 6.74 -1.56
N ASN A 137 13.02 5.73 -0.68
CA ASN A 137 13.48 5.85 0.70
C ASN A 137 14.98 6.18 0.76
N THR A 138 15.81 5.49 -0.03
CA THR A 138 17.26 5.80 -0.11
C THR A 138 17.51 7.21 -0.64
N ASN A 139 16.71 7.68 -1.59
CA ASN A 139 16.82 9.03 -2.11
C ASN A 139 16.45 10.10 -1.07
N GLU A 140 15.46 9.82 -0.21
CA GLU A 140 15.03 10.74 0.84
C GLU A 140 16.03 10.83 1.99
N GLU A 141 16.68 9.71 2.35
CA GLU A 141 17.68 9.66 3.43
C GLU A 141 19.08 10.11 2.99
N ALA A 142 19.58 9.59 1.86
CA ALA A 142 20.97 9.78 1.42
C ALA A 142 21.11 10.75 0.23
N GLY A 143 20.09 10.82 -0.65
CA GLY A 143 20.15 11.63 -1.88
C GLY A 143 21.01 11.05 -3.00
N ASP A 144 21.75 9.98 -2.75
CA ASP A 144 22.52 9.19 -3.72
C ASP A 144 22.36 7.68 -3.45
N GLY A 145 23.10 6.83 -4.17
CA GLY A 145 23.08 5.38 -3.91
C GLY A 145 21.79 4.64 -4.32
N THR A 146 20.84 5.33 -4.94
CA THR A 146 19.53 4.78 -5.34
C THR A 146 19.66 3.64 -6.33
N THR A 147 20.55 3.78 -7.31
CA THR A 147 20.88 2.70 -8.26
C THR A 147 21.53 1.50 -7.55
N THR A 148 22.45 1.74 -6.61
CA THR A 148 23.09 0.69 -5.82
C THR A 148 22.06 -0.08 -4.99
N ALA A 149 21.14 0.63 -4.34
CA ALA A 149 20.05 0.03 -3.57
C ALA A 149 19.15 -0.85 -4.45
N THR A 150 18.82 -0.42 -5.68
CA THR A 150 18.01 -1.24 -6.60
C THR A 150 18.71 -2.53 -7.05
N VAL A 151 20.01 -2.47 -7.34
CA VAL A 151 20.79 -3.64 -7.76
C VAL A 151 20.96 -4.63 -6.61
N LEU A 152 21.21 -4.13 -5.39
CA LEU A 152 21.27 -4.94 -4.18
C LEU A 152 19.92 -5.58 -3.88
N ALA A 153 18.82 -4.82 -3.96
CA ALA A 153 17.47 -5.34 -3.75
C ALA A 153 17.15 -6.49 -4.71
N ARG A 154 17.52 -6.36 -5.99
CA ARG A 154 17.39 -7.45 -6.98
C ARG A 154 18.19 -8.70 -6.55
N ALA A 155 19.46 -8.53 -6.17
CA ALA A 155 20.31 -9.65 -5.79
C ALA A 155 19.75 -10.40 -4.58
N ILE A 156 19.35 -9.68 -3.53
CA ILE A 156 18.76 -10.25 -2.32
C ILE A 156 17.44 -10.97 -2.64
N ALA A 157 16.58 -10.36 -3.47
CA ALA A 157 15.30 -10.97 -3.85
C ALA A 157 15.49 -12.27 -4.63
N LYS A 158 16.43 -12.29 -5.59
CA LYS A 158 16.73 -13.46 -6.41
C LYS A 158 17.25 -14.63 -5.57
N GLU A 159 18.31 -14.40 -4.78
CA GLU A 159 18.90 -15.44 -3.92
C GLU A 159 17.92 -15.90 -2.83
N GLY A 160 17.12 -14.97 -2.29
CA GLY A 160 16.08 -15.28 -1.32
C GLY A 160 15.02 -16.22 -1.89
N PHE A 161 14.51 -15.94 -3.10
CA PHE A 161 13.51 -16.79 -3.73
C PHE A 161 14.04 -18.18 -4.13
N ASP A 162 15.30 -18.26 -4.55
CA ASP A 162 15.94 -19.55 -4.84
C ASP A 162 16.11 -20.39 -3.57
N THR A 163 16.49 -19.76 -2.45
CA THR A 163 16.65 -20.45 -1.16
C THR A 163 15.31 -20.92 -0.58
N ILE A 164 14.25 -20.12 -0.73
CA ILE A 164 12.88 -20.52 -0.35
C ILE A 164 12.40 -21.70 -1.19
N SER A 165 12.75 -21.74 -2.48
CA SER A 165 12.37 -22.85 -3.37
C SER A 165 13.04 -24.17 -2.99
N LYS A 166 14.20 -24.11 -2.33
CA LYS A 166 14.90 -25.26 -1.72
C LYS A 166 14.27 -25.73 -0.39
N GLY A 167 13.21 -25.06 0.09
CA GLY A 167 12.49 -25.41 1.32
C GLY A 167 12.96 -24.68 2.58
N ALA A 168 13.77 -23.63 2.45
CA ALA A 168 14.16 -22.80 3.59
C ALA A 168 13.01 -21.93 4.11
N ASN A 169 13.04 -21.62 5.40
CA ASN A 169 12.04 -20.76 6.04
C ASN A 169 12.28 -19.27 5.72
N PRO A 170 11.36 -18.56 5.05
CA PRO A 170 11.54 -17.16 4.68
C PRO A 170 11.68 -16.21 5.88
N VAL A 171 11.08 -16.56 7.03
CA VAL A 171 11.15 -15.72 8.23
C VAL A 171 12.55 -15.74 8.84
N GLU A 172 13.18 -16.90 8.85
CA GLU A 172 14.55 -17.07 9.34
C GLU A 172 15.57 -16.42 8.41
N ILE A 173 15.40 -16.57 7.10
CA ILE A 173 16.24 -15.89 6.10
C ILE A 173 16.19 -14.38 6.32
N ARG A 174 14.99 -13.80 6.46
CA ARG A 174 14.83 -12.37 6.72
C ARG A 174 15.55 -11.95 8.01
N ARG A 175 15.39 -12.73 9.09
CA ARG A 175 16.05 -12.44 10.37
C ARG A 175 17.58 -12.49 10.23
N GLY A 176 18.11 -13.49 9.53
CA GLY A 176 19.54 -13.62 9.26
C GLY A 176 20.10 -12.47 8.43
N VAL A 177 19.37 -12.02 7.41
CA VAL A 177 19.76 -10.86 6.59
C VAL A 177 19.81 -9.58 7.43
N MET A 178 18.81 -9.34 8.29
CA MET A 178 18.81 -8.14 9.15
C MET A 178 19.98 -8.14 10.13
N MET A 179 20.29 -9.28 10.74
CA MET A 179 21.46 -9.42 11.60
C MET A 179 22.78 -9.16 10.86
N ALA A 180 22.88 -9.54 9.59
CA ALA A 180 24.07 -9.33 8.77
C ALA A 180 24.23 -7.88 8.26
N VAL A 181 23.16 -7.08 8.27
CA VAL A 181 23.21 -5.66 7.87
C VAL A 181 23.57 -4.75 9.05
N GLU A 182 23.26 -5.17 10.29
CA GLU A 182 23.55 -4.41 11.51
C GLU A 182 25.02 -4.53 12.00
N THR A 183 25.81 -5.44 11.41
CA THR A 183 27.25 -5.63 11.71
C THR A 183 28.14 -4.64 10.97
#